data_AF-A0A1G1XSU7-F1
#
_entry.id   AF-A0A1G1XSU7-F1
#
_cell.length_a   1.000
_cell.length_b   1.000
_cell.length_c   1.000
_cell.angle_alpha   90.00
_cell.angle_beta   90.00
_cell.angle_gamma   90.00
#
_symmetry.space_group_name_H-M   'P 1'
#
loop_
_entity.id
_entity.type
_entity.pdbx_description
1 polymer ?
#
loop_
_entity_poly.entity_id
_entity_poly.type
_entity_poly.pdbx_seq_one_letter_code
_entity_poly.pdbx_strand_id
1 'polypeptide(L)' 'MPPEMLNEAQKAISAEAQLQHCYRKMQAMAINPKVKAVIHDLLLMEEMNEVLLRSLQKKWIA' A
#
# COMPACT_ATOMS: atom_id res chain seq x y z
N MET A 1 -7.73 -14.74 -11.06
CA MET A 1 -6.29 -14.80 -10.94
C MET A 1 -5.76 -16.18 -11.26
N PRO A 2 -5.44 -16.37 -12.56
CA PRO A 2 -4.42 -17.34 -12.95
C PRO A 2 -3.18 -17.25 -12.04
N PRO A 3 -2.39 -18.33 -11.91
CA PRO A 3 -1.22 -18.37 -11.02
C PRO A 3 -0.25 -17.20 -11.20
N GLU A 4 -0.04 -16.76 -12.44
CA GLU A 4 0.80 -15.60 -12.77
C GLU A 4 0.28 -14.31 -12.13
N MET A 5 -1.04 -14.06 -12.20
CA MET A 5 -1.66 -12.89 -11.56
C MET A 5 -1.62 -12.97 -10.02
N LEU A 6 -1.69 -14.17 -9.43
CA LEU A 6 -1.54 -14.32 -7.98
C LEU A 6 -0.13 -13.92 -7.52
N ASN A 7 0.89 -14.30 -8.29
CA ASN A 7 2.27 -13.90 -8.01
C ASN A 7 2.46 -12.38 -8.16
N GLU A 8 1.91 -11.77 -9.21
CA GLU A 8 1.96 -10.31 -9.38
C GLU A 8 1.19 -9.58 -8.28
N ALA A 9 0.03 -10.08 -7.87
CA ALA A 9 -0.70 -9.54 -6.73
C ALA A 9 0.11 -9.61 -5.43
N GLN A 10 0.83 -10.71 -5.18
CA GLN A 10 1.69 -10.85 -4.00
C GLN A 10 2.86 -9.86 -4.02
N LYS A 11 3.45 -9.62 -5.20
CA LYS A 11 4.49 -8.60 -5.37
C LYS A 11 3.94 -7.20 -5.13
N ALA A 12 2.77 -6.88 -5.69
CA ALA A 12 2.10 -5.60 -5.47
C ALA A 12 1.81 -5.37 -3.98
N ILE A 13 1.22 -6.34 -3.28
CA ILE A 13 0.97 -6.27 -1.81
C ILE A 13 2.27 -5.98 -1.04
N SER A 14 3.38 -6.62 -1.43
CA SER A 14 4.67 -6.39 -0.79
C SER A 14 5.22 -4.99 -1.07
N ALA A 15 5.01 -4.47 -2.29
CA ALA A 15 5.40 -3.13 -2.67
C ALA A 15 4.58 -2.06 -1.93
N GLU A 16 3.26 -2.27 -1.78
CA GLU A 16 2.39 -1.39 -0.98
C GLU A 16 2.91 -1.24 0.45
N ALA A 17 3.21 -2.36 1.11
CA ALA A 17 3.73 -2.35 2.49
C ALA A 17 5.07 -1.61 2.60
N GLN A 18 5.95 -1.74 1.60
CA GLN A 18 7.22 -1.01 1.57
C GLN A 18 7.01 0.50 1.37
N LEU A 19 6.06 0.88 0.50
CA LEU A 19 5.75 2.27 0.22
C LEU A 19 5.09 2.94 1.42
N GLN A 20 4.15 2.27 2.09
CA GLN A 20 3.58 2.72 3.37
C GLN A 20 4.67 2.99 4.41
N HIS A 21 5.65 2.09 4.56
CA HIS A 21 6.78 2.29 5.48
C HIS A 21 7.61 3.53 5.12
N CYS A 22 7.84 3.76 3.82
CA CYS A 22 8.51 4.96 3.33
C CYS A 22 7.73 6.23 3.71
N TYR A 23 6.42 6.26 3.45
CA TYR A 23 5.58 7.40 3.78
C TYR A 23 5.51 7.67 5.28
N ARG A 24 5.44 6.64 6.13
CA ARG A 24 5.53 6.82 7.59
C ARG A 24 6.82 7.50 8.02
N LYS A 25 7.97 7.09 7.46
CA LYS A 25 9.27 7.74 7.71
C LYS A 25 9.29 9.18 7.23
N MET A 26 8.84 9.43 5.99
CA MET A 26 8.77 10.79 5.43
C MET A 26 7.88 11.70 6.26
N GLN A 27 6.72 11.20 6.72
CA GLN A 27 5.77 11.94 7.55
C GLN A 27 6.37 12.32 8.90
N ALA A 28 7.17 11.43 9.51
CA ALA A 28 7.86 11.69 10.76
C ALA A 28 8.95 12.76 10.62
N MET A 29 9.58 12.85 9.44
CA MET A 29 10.63 13.83 9.13
C MET A 29 10.09 15.16 8.57
N ALA A 30 8.83 15.20 8.12
CA ALA A 30 8.23 16.38 7.49
C ALA A 30 7.95 17.49 8.52
N ILE A 31 8.63 18.63 8.36
CA ILE A 31 8.42 19.83 9.17
C ILE A 31 7.23 20.65 8.67
N ASN A 32 7.03 20.71 7.35
CA ASN A 32 5.95 21.50 6.75
C ASN A 32 4.60 20.77 6.91
N PRO A 33 3.60 21.39 7.56
CA PRO A 33 2.31 20.73 7.82
C PRO A 33 1.52 20.39 6.55
N LYS A 34 1.66 21.17 5.47
CA LYS A 34 1.00 20.86 4.19
C LYS A 34 1.62 19.62 3.55
N VAL A 35 2.95 19.52 3.56
CA VAL A 35 3.65 18.33 3.06
C VAL A 35 3.28 17.11 3.90
N LYS A 36 3.20 17.27 5.23
CA LYS A 36 2.79 16.20 6.14
C LYS A 36 1.37 15.68 5.86
N ALA A 37 0.44 16.59 5.53
CA ALA A 37 -0.93 16.22 5.13
C ALA A 37 -0.95 15.46 3.80
N VAL A 38 -0.19 15.91 2.79
CA VAL A 38 -0.09 15.18 1.51
C VAL A 38 0.49 13.77 1.71
N ILE A 39 1.54 13.63 2.52
CA ILE A 39 2.12 12.31 2.82
C ILE A 39 1.12 11.41 3.57
N HIS A 40 0.34 11.99 4.48
CA HIS A 40 -0.71 11.26 5.17
C HIS A 40 -1.76 10.71 4.20
N ASP A 41 -2.22 11.54 3.25
CA ASP A 41 -3.23 11.12 2.28
C ASP A 41 -2.70 10.04 1.34
N LEU A 42 -1.44 10.14 0.92
CA LEU A 42 -0.77 9.09 0.15
C LEU A 42 -0.67 7.78 0.95
N LEU A 43 -0.28 7.85 2.22
CA LEU A 43 -0.23 6.67 3.10
C LEU A 43 -1.59 5.97 3.20
N LEU A 44 -2.67 6.73 3.38
CA LEU A 44 -4.02 6.16 3.44
C LEU A 44 -4.42 5.45 2.13
N MET A 45 -4.05 6.02 0.97
CA MET A 45 -4.32 5.39 -0.33
C MET A 45 -3.60 4.03 -0.45
N GLU A 46 -2.33 3.95 -0.04
CA GLU A 46 -1.59 2.69 -0.13
C GLU A 46 -2.08 1.63 0.88
N GLU A 47 -2.52 2.06 2.07
CA GLU A 47 -3.20 1.17 3.03
C GLU A 47 -4.48 0.59 2.43
N MET A 48 -5.28 1.42 1.73
CA MET A 48 -6.47 0.95 1.02
C MET A 48 -6.12 0.00 -0.12
N ASN A 49 -5.10 0.31 -0.92
CA ASN A 49 -4.64 -0.52 -2.03
C ASN A 49 -4.24 -1.92 -1.55
N GLU A 50 -3.47 -2.00 -0.46
CA GLU A 50 -3.07 -3.27 0.14
C GLU A 50 -4.30 -4.12 0.56
N VAL A 51 -5.26 -3.51 1.25
CA VAL A 51 -6.47 -4.20 1.73
C VAL A 51 -7.31 -4.72 0.56
N LEU A 52 -7.45 -3.95 -0.52
CA LEU A 52 -8.17 -4.36 -1.72
C LEU A 52 -7.48 -5.53 -2.42
N LEU A 53 -6.16 -5.46 -2.62
CA LEU A 53 -5.38 -6.53 -3.24
C LEU A 53 -5.47 -7.83 -2.43
N ARG A 54 -5.33 -7.78 -1.11
CA ARG A 54 -5.49 -8.95 -0.23
C ARG A 54 -6.90 -9.53 -0.29
N SER A 55 -7.91 -8.66 -0.36
CA SER A 55 -9.32 -9.09 -0.44
C SER A 55 -9.61 -9.80 -1.77
N LEU A 56 -9.09 -9.29 -2.89
CA LEU A 56 -9.19 -9.93 -4.21
C LEU A 56 -8.46 -11.28 -4.23
N GLN A 57 -7.25 -11.33 -3.67
CA GLN A 57 -6.47 -12.56 -3.57
C GLN A 57 -7.20 -13.63 -2.76
N LYS A 58 -7.74 -13.28 -1.59
CA LYS A 58 -8.48 -14.21 -0.72
C LYS A 58 -9.77 -14.71 -1.37
N LYS A 59 -10.57 -13.81 -1.97
CA LYS A 59 -11.81 -14.20 -2.68
C LYS A 59 -11.55 -15.09 -3.89
N TRP A 60 -10.37 -15.03 -4.49
CA TRP A 60 -10.03 -15.88 -5.61
C TRP A 60 -9.58 -17.29 -5.19
N ILE A 61 -8.95 -17.42 -4.02
CA ILE A 61 -8.47 -18.70 -3.49
C ILE A 61 -9.60 -19.51 -2.84
N ALA A 62 -10.64 -18.83 -2.33
CA ALA A 62 -11.83 -19.43 -1.73
C ALA A 62 -12.80 -20.00 -2.77
#